data_AF-A0A497GJ33-F1
#
_entry.id   AF-A0A497GJ33-F1
#
_cell.length_a   1.000
_cell.length_b   1.000
_cell.length_c   1.000
_cell.angle_alpha   90.00
_cell.angle_beta   90.00
_cell.angle_gamma   90.00
#
_symmetry.space_group_name_H-M   'P 1'
#
loop_
_entity.id
_entity.type
_entity.pdbx_description
1 polymer ?
#
loop_
_entity_poly.entity_id
_entity_poly.type
_entity_poly.pdbx_seq_one_letter_code
_entity_poly.pdbx_strand_id
1 'polypeptide(L)'
;MTRMAPTGRDNPGTAVALEETKFDQTFLSDFKDIIARVADGDLRVSLDNLKGRAIGEMRDVIEGFRKMVEGIKELVVKINDANAKVLTAAENLSSMSEELNSSVQQIAQATQGVAKGAQETSQRVNELNNVINTMVKRLGELKNESNALGEAMSNLVSLGQQGAEQGRQAQSLIKTTADTLKNLMDMVSQLVDVSRTIGNITTNVKDIADQTSLLALNAAIEAARAGEAGRGFAVVADEIRKLAENSRKSAERIGELVSKVQALIDESVKRMQDVERAVTQSNEGVSVALNTLAKIVDDINELSKKVVNIRDSIDDHIKLTEPMKDMINTLASVAEENASAAEEVSSATEELSSGAEELASTAQELKKLAEEVQKAIDRFKL
;
A
#
# COMPACT_ATOMS: atom_id res chain seq x y z
N MET A 1 102.83 -73.99 105.75
CA MET A 1 103.95 -73.28 105.09
C MET A 1 103.39 -72.48 103.92
N THR A 2 103.50 -71.16 104.05
CA THR A 2 103.88 -70.17 103.01
C THR A 2 102.98 -69.92 101.77
N ARG A 3 102.42 -68.67 101.74
CA ARG A 3 102.20 -67.68 100.65
C ARG A 3 101.64 -68.16 99.29
N MET A 4 100.74 -67.44 98.60
CA MET A 4 100.93 -66.10 98.00
C MET A 4 99.61 -65.64 97.34
N ALA A 5 99.34 -64.32 97.30
CA ALA A 5 98.43 -63.66 96.33
C ALA A 5 99.22 -63.37 95.02
N PRO A 6 98.66 -62.83 93.90
CA PRO A 6 97.34 -62.20 93.69
C PRO A 6 96.68 -62.46 92.29
N THR A 7 95.55 -61.77 92.04
CA THR A 7 95.15 -61.02 90.81
C THR A 7 93.71 -61.29 90.36
N GLY A 8 92.94 -60.20 90.24
CA GLY A 8 91.57 -60.17 89.78
C GLY A 8 91.45 -60.44 88.28
N ARG A 9 90.31 -60.98 87.89
CA ARG A 9 89.84 -61.01 86.50
C ARG A 9 88.40 -60.54 86.48
N ASP A 10 88.20 -59.42 85.80
CA ASP A 10 86.90 -58.92 85.34
C ASP A 10 86.11 -60.05 84.68
N ASN A 11 84.84 -60.16 85.05
CA ASN A 11 83.93 -61.16 84.52
C ASN A 11 83.32 -60.66 83.20
N PRO A 12 83.65 -61.25 82.03
CA PRO A 12 83.14 -60.80 80.73
C PRO A 12 81.65 -61.10 80.52
N GLY A 13 81.03 -61.97 81.33
CA GLY A 13 79.62 -62.36 81.17
C GLY A 13 78.60 -61.25 81.50
N THR A 14 78.96 -60.30 82.38
CA THR A 14 78.08 -59.15 82.71
C THR A 14 78.13 -58.06 81.64
N ALA A 15 79.24 -57.91 80.91
CA ALA A 15 79.37 -56.93 79.83
C ALA A 15 78.57 -57.34 78.58
N VAL A 16 78.58 -58.63 78.22
CA VAL A 16 77.83 -59.17 77.07
C VAL A 16 76.31 -59.13 77.32
N ALA A 17 75.85 -59.45 78.53
CA ALA A 17 74.43 -59.33 78.87
C ALA A 17 73.97 -57.85 78.93
N LEU A 18 74.82 -56.92 79.37
CA LEU A 18 74.54 -55.48 79.32
C LEU A 18 74.55 -54.93 77.88
N GLU A 19 75.36 -55.49 76.97
CA GLU A 19 75.39 -55.15 75.55
C GLU A 19 74.18 -55.72 74.79
N GLU A 20 73.77 -56.97 75.03
CA GLU A 20 72.54 -57.56 74.45
C GLU A 20 71.29 -56.83 74.96
N THR A 21 71.21 -56.49 76.25
CA THR A 21 70.06 -55.75 76.82
C THR A 21 70.03 -54.28 76.35
N LYS A 22 71.19 -53.63 76.17
CA LYS A 22 71.28 -52.29 75.57
C LYS A 22 70.96 -52.29 74.07
N PHE A 23 71.35 -53.33 73.35
CA PHE A 23 71.02 -53.51 71.93
C PHE A 23 69.51 -53.59 71.74
N ASP A 24 68.84 -54.41 72.56
CA ASP A 24 67.38 -54.60 72.51
C ASP A 24 66.63 -53.31 72.92
N GLN A 25 67.07 -52.59 73.96
CA GLN A 25 66.45 -51.32 74.37
C GLN A 25 66.66 -50.18 73.37
N THR A 26 67.86 -50.05 72.78
CA THR A 26 68.16 -48.99 71.81
C THR A 26 67.44 -49.23 70.49
N PHE A 27 67.41 -50.49 70.02
CA PHE A 27 66.66 -50.90 68.83
C PHE A 27 65.16 -50.69 68.97
N LEU A 28 64.58 -51.07 70.11
CA LEU A 28 63.15 -50.84 70.40
C LEU A 28 62.83 -49.35 70.55
N SER A 29 63.74 -48.54 71.10
CA SER A 29 63.58 -47.08 71.16
C SER A 29 63.59 -46.45 69.76
N ASP A 30 64.57 -46.80 68.93
CA ASP A 30 64.67 -46.31 67.54
C ASP A 30 63.45 -46.72 66.71
N PHE A 31 62.94 -47.95 66.89
CA PHE A 31 61.74 -48.44 66.22
C PHE A 31 60.48 -47.74 66.72
N LYS A 32 60.34 -47.54 68.04
CA LYS A 32 59.26 -46.74 68.64
C LYS A 32 59.25 -45.32 68.10
N ASP A 33 60.41 -44.68 67.97
CA ASP A 33 60.52 -43.32 67.45
C ASP A 33 60.14 -43.24 65.96
N ILE A 34 60.50 -44.24 65.16
CA ILE A 34 60.06 -44.35 63.77
C ILE A 34 58.55 -44.56 63.67
N ILE A 35 57.96 -45.42 64.52
CA ILE A 35 56.50 -45.60 64.59
C ILE A 35 55.81 -44.29 64.98
N ALA A 36 56.33 -43.56 65.98
CA ALA A 36 55.78 -42.27 66.40
C ALA A 36 55.80 -41.25 65.26
N ARG A 37 56.92 -41.18 64.51
CA ARG A 37 57.03 -40.31 63.33
C ARG A 37 56.03 -40.68 62.22
N VAL A 38 55.85 -41.97 61.93
CA VAL A 38 54.85 -42.44 60.96
C VAL A 38 53.42 -42.14 61.45
N ALA A 39 53.14 -42.31 62.74
CA ALA A 39 51.85 -41.98 63.35
C ALA A 39 51.53 -40.47 63.30
N ASP A 40 52.56 -39.61 63.37
CA ASP A 40 52.46 -38.17 63.16
C ASP A 40 52.37 -37.77 61.68
N GLY A 41 52.44 -38.74 60.75
CA GLY A 41 52.32 -38.54 59.30
C GLY A 41 53.65 -38.34 58.58
N ASP A 42 54.82 -38.43 59.22
CA ASP A 42 56.11 -38.36 58.55
C ASP A 42 56.45 -39.71 57.89
N LEU A 43 56.08 -39.86 56.63
CA LEU A 43 56.32 -41.07 55.84
C LEU A 43 57.74 -41.12 55.26
N ARG A 44 58.53 -40.04 55.33
CA ARG A 44 59.95 -39.98 54.91
C ARG A 44 60.92 -40.81 55.75
N VAL A 45 60.41 -41.56 56.74
CA VAL A 45 61.23 -42.43 57.59
C VAL A 45 61.96 -43.49 56.77
N SER A 46 63.24 -43.72 57.09
CA SER A 46 64.02 -44.85 56.57
C SER A 46 64.11 -45.94 57.64
N LEU A 47 63.85 -47.18 57.23
CA LEU A 47 63.93 -48.38 58.05
C LEU A 47 65.27 -49.12 57.85
N ASP A 48 66.19 -48.58 57.04
CA ASP A 48 67.42 -49.27 56.63
C ASP A 48 68.37 -49.51 57.81
N ASN A 49 68.46 -48.53 58.71
CA ASN A 49 69.27 -48.60 59.94
C ASN A 49 68.72 -49.60 60.97
N LEU A 50 67.42 -49.92 60.91
CA LEU A 50 66.79 -50.95 61.77
C LEU A 50 66.87 -52.32 61.14
N LYS A 51 66.68 -52.41 59.82
CA LYS A 51 66.76 -53.65 59.05
C LYS A 51 68.12 -54.35 59.22
N GLY A 52 69.21 -53.58 59.24
CA GLY A 52 70.57 -54.11 59.46
C GLY A 52 70.83 -54.63 60.88
N ARG A 53 70.01 -54.23 61.87
CA ARG A 53 70.12 -54.62 63.28
C ARG A 53 69.06 -55.65 63.71
N ALA A 54 68.10 -56.00 62.84
CA ALA A 54 66.99 -56.88 63.19
C ALA A 54 67.36 -58.37 63.15
N ILE A 55 67.02 -59.09 64.23
CA ILE A 55 67.23 -60.55 64.40
C ILE A 55 65.89 -61.27 64.64
N GLY A 56 65.80 -62.54 64.22
CA GLY A 56 64.61 -63.38 64.44
C GLY A 56 63.31 -62.78 63.88
N GLU A 57 62.21 -62.96 64.62
CA GLU A 57 60.86 -62.52 64.25
C GLU A 57 60.73 -60.99 64.08
N MET A 58 61.61 -60.19 64.71
CA MET A 58 61.62 -58.73 64.56
C MET A 58 62.00 -58.27 63.15
N ARG A 59 62.72 -59.10 62.39
CA ARG A 59 63.00 -58.82 60.96
C ARG A 59 61.71 -58.82 60.14
N ASP A 60 60.82 -59.78 60.39
CA ASP A 60 59.54 -59.90 59.69
C ASP A 60 58.58 -58.78 60.08
N VAL A 61 58.61 -58.33 61.34
CA VAL A 61 57.85 -57.15 61.82
C VAL A 61 58.31 -55.87 61.12
N ILE A 62 59.61 -55.61 61.02
CA ILE A 62 60.15 -54.44 60.31
C ILE A 62 59.80 -54.49 58.82
N GLU A 63 59.88 -55.66 58.21
CA GLU A 63 59.54 -55.86 56.81
C GLU A 63 58.03 -55.64 56.54
N GLY A 64 57.15 -56.14 57.41
CA GLY A 64 55.71 -55.88 57.35
C GLY A 64 55.38 -54.40 57.57
N PHE A 65 56.03 -53.76 58.55
CA PHE A 65 55.88 -52.32 58.81
C PHE A 65 56.37 -51.48 57.63
N ARG A 66 57.49 -51.86 56.98
CA ARG A 66 57.99 -51.23 55.77
C ARG A 66 56.96 -51.26 54.63
N LYS A 67 56.41 -52.44 54.34
CA LYS A 67 55.36 -52.61 53.33
C LYS A 67 54.10 -51.79 53.67
N MET A 68 53.74 -51.68 54.94
CA MET A 68 52.64 -50.84 55.38
C MET A 68 52.92 -49.35 55.11
N VAL A 69 54.11 -48.86 55.46
CA VAL A 69 54.53 -47.47 55.17
C VAL A 69 54.57 -47.20 53.66
N GLU A 70 55.12 -48.12 52.87
CA GLU A 70 55.12 -48.05 51.39
C GLU A 70 53.68 -48.02 50.84
N GLY A 71 52.77 -48.87 51.33
CA GLY A 71 51.36 -48.89 50.93
C GLY A 71 50.59 -47.61 51.33
N ILE A 72 50.87 -47.05 52.51
CA ILE A 72 50.29 -45.76 52.93
C ILE A 72 50.80 -44.63 52.02
N LYS A 73 52.09 -44.61 51.67
CA LYS A 73 52.63 -43.63 50.71
C LYS A 73 51.91 -43.70 49.36
N GLU A 74 51.76 -44.90 48.80
CA GLU A 74 51.07 -45.10 47.52
C GLU A 74 49.60 -44.65 47.60
N LEU A 75 48.90 -44.93 48.70
CA LEU A 75 47.53 -44.48 48.90
C LEU A 75 47.44 -42.96 49.01
N VAL A 76 48.31 -42.32 49.81
CA VAL A 76 48.34 -40.86 49.94
C VAL A 76 48.57 -40.19 48.59
N VAL A 77 49.52 -40.70 47.78
CA VAL A 77 49.76 -40.20 46.42
C VAL A 77 48.53 -40.36 45.52
N LYS A 78 47.90 -41.54 45.52
CA LYS A 78 46.69 -41.79 44.70
C LYS A 78 45.51 -40.92 45.12
N ILE A 79 45.31 -40.70 46.43
CA ILE A 79 44.26 -39.83 46.94
C ILE A 79 44.57 -38.38 46.56
N ASN A 80 45.82 -37.93 46.65
CA ASN A 80 46.22 -36.58 46.24
C ASN A 80 45.95 -36.32 44.75
N ASP A 81 46.31 -37.27 43.89
CA ASP A 81 46.03 -37.19 42.44
C ASP A 81 44.53 -37.19 42.15
N ALA A 82 43.75 -38.03 42.85
CA ALA A 82 42.29 -38.06 42.71
C ALA A 82 41.66 -36.75 43.18
N ASN A 83 42.14 -36.20 44.30
CA ASN A 83 41.66 -34.95 44.87
C ASN A 83 41.94 -33.76 43.95
N ALA A 84 43.14 -33.69 43.37
CA ALA A 84 43.48 -32.68 42.38
C ALA A 84 42.54 -32.72 41.16
N LYS A 85 42.17 -33.91 40.69
CA LYS A 85 41.18 -34.07 39.60
C LYS A 85 39.79 -33.59 40.01
N VAL A 86 39.35 -33.86 41.25
CA VAL A 86 38.06 -33.36 41.76
C VAL A 86 38.07 -31.83 41.84
N LEU A 87 39.16 -31.23 42.32
CA LEU A 87 39.29 -29.78 42.39
C LEU A 87 39.19 -29.13 41.00
N THR A 88 39.94 -29.65 40.01
CA THR A 88 39.85 -29.18 38.63
C THR A 88 38.45 -29.38 38.04
N ALA A 89 37.80 -30.51 38.31
CA ALA A 89 36.44 -30.77 37.84
C ALA A 89 35.43 -29.77 38.45
N ALA A 90 35.58 -29.45 39.74
CA ALA A 90 34.74 -28.47 40.41
C ALA A 90 34.94 -27.05 39.84
N GLU A 91 36.18 -26.63 39.59
CA GLU A 91 36.46 -25.32 38.97
C GLU A 91 35.90 -25.22 37.54
N ASN A 92 36.04 -26.29 36.75
CA ASN A 92 35.44 -26.37 35.42
C ASN A 92 33.91 -26.30 35.50
N LEU A 93 33.29 -27.03 36.42
CA LEU A 93 31.83 -27.04 36.59
C LEU A 93 31.29 -25.67 37.00
N SER A 94 32.00 -24.96 37.90
CA SER A 94 31.67 -23.59 38.28
C SER A 94 31.71 -22.65 37.07
N SER A 95 32.78 -22.73 36.27
CA SER A 95 32.96 -21.89 35.08
C SER A 95 31.88 -22.18 34.03
N MET A 96 31.56 -23.46 33.79
CA MET A 96 30.48 -23.87 32.88
C MET A 96 29.12 -23.39 33.37
N SER A 97 28.87 -23.38 34.67
CA SER A 97 27.60 -22.91 35.25
C SER A 97 27.42 -21.40 35.06
N GLU A 98 28.49 -20.62 35.22
CA GLU A 98 28.49 -19.17 34.93
C GLU A 98 28.21 -18.89 33.45
N GLU A 99 28.86 -19.62 32.54
CA GLU A 99 28.63 -19.50 31.09
C GLU A 99 27.20 -19.89 30.70
N LEU A 100 26.67 -20.95 31.31
CA LEU A 100 25.30 -21.41 31.08
C LEU A 100 24.29 -20.37 31.57
N ASN A 101 24.49 -19.77 32.75
CA ASN A 101 23.62 -18.71 33.26
C ASN A 101 23.61 -17.47 32.34
N SER A 102 24.78 -17.07 31.83
CA SER A 102 24.89 -15.99 30.83
C SER A 102 24.10 -16.31 29.55
N SER A 103 24.21 -17.54 29.06
CA SER A 103 23.47 -18.01 27.87
C SER A 103 21.96 -18.02 28.11
N VAL A 104 21.52 -18.48 29.29
CA VAL A 104 20.11 -18.48 29.72
C VAL A 104 19.55 -17.05 29.75
N GLN A 105 20.30 -16.07 30.26
CA GLN A 105 19.87 -14.66 30.23
C GLN A 105 19.71 -14.12 28.81
N GLN A 106 20.59 -14.49 27.88
CA GLN A 106 20.47 -14.09 26.47
C GLN A 106 19.24 -14.71 25.81
N ILE A 107 18.95 -15.99 26.09
CA ILE A 107 17.74 -16.67 25.63
C ILE A 107 16.50 -15.98 26.19
N ALA A 108 16.46 -15.67 27.49
CA ALA A 108 15.35 -14.96 28.13
C ALA A 108 15.03 -13.63 27.44
N GLN A 109 16.07 -12.82 27.16
CA GLN A 109 15.91 -11.54 26.47
C GLN A 109 15.39 -11.71 25.03
N ALA A 110 15.90 -12.69 24.29
CA ALA A 110 15.44 -12.99 22.94
C ALA A 110 13.96 -13.42 22.94
N THR A 111 13.59 -14.31 23.87
CA THR A 111 12.22 -14.80 24.04
C THR A 111 11.24 -13.69 24.40
N GLN A 112 11.64 -12.76 25.28
CA GLN A 112 10.83 -11.56 25.58
C GLN A 112 10.62 -10.70 24.33
N GLY A 113 11.63 -10.59 23.47
CA GLY A 113 11.53 -9.93 22.17
C GLY A 113 10.51 -10.61 21.24
N VAL A 114 10.52 -11.94 21.17
CA VAL A 114 9.56 -12.73 20.39
C VAL A 114 8.13 -12.53 20.90
N ALA A 115 7.91 -12.65 22.22
CA ALA A 115 6.60 -12.45 22.82
C ALA A 115 6.03 -11.04 22.53
N LYS A 116 6.88 -10.00 22.68
CA LYS A 116 6.50 -8.63 22.34
C LYS A 116 6.14 -8.49 20.85
N GLY A 117 6.96 -9.06 19.96
CA GLY A 117 6.70 -9.04 18.51
C GLY A 117 5.40 -9.75 18.13
N ALA A 118 5.08 -10.87 18.79
CA ALA A 118 3.82 -11.58 18.62
C ALA A 118 2.62 -10.72 19.05
N GLN A 119 2.71 -10.05 20.21
CA GLN A 119 1.66 -9.14 20.69
C GLN A 119 1.43 -7.96 19.74
N GLU A 120 2.52 -7.32 19.27
CA GLU A 120 2.43 -6.23 18.28
C GLU A 120 1.81 -6.71 16.96
N THR A 121 2.15 -7.93 16.52
CA THR A 121 1.56 -8.54 15.31
C THR A 121 0.06 -8.75 15.48
N SER A 122 -0.38 -9.27 16.63
CA SER A 122 -1.81 -9.44 16.95
C SER A 122 -2.58 -8.11 16.92
N GLN A 123 -2.00 -7.03 17.45
CA GLN A 123 -2.60 -5.69 17.36
C GLN A 123 -2.74 -5.22 15.90
N ARG A 124 -1.69 -5.42 15.08
CA ARG A 124 -1.70 -5.05 13.65
C ARG A 124 -2.72 -5.87 12.85
N VAL A 125 -2.89 -7.14 13.17
CA VAL A 125 -3.94 -8.00 12.57
C VAL A 125 -5.33 -7.41 12.80
N ASN A 126 -5.63 -6.94 14.01
CA ASN A 126 -6.92 -6.29 14.31
C ASN A 126 -7.12 -4.99 13.51
N GLU A 127 -6.07 -4.18 13.38
CA GLU A 127 -6.10 -2.97 12.56
C GLU A 127 -6.34 -3.30 11.07
N LEU A 128 -5.64 -4.29 10.53
CA LEU A 128 -5.80 -4.75 9.15
C LEU A 128 -7.23 -5.25 8.88
N ASN A 129 -7.83 -6.00 9.81
CA ASN A 129 -9.22 -6.42 9.70
C ASN A 129 -10.19 -5.22 9.59
N ASN A 130 -9.98 -4.17 10.37
CA ASN A 130 -10.78 -2.95 10.29
C ASN A 130 -10.60 -2.23 8.94
N VAL A 131 -9.36 -2.17 8.43
CA VAL A 131 -9.06 -1.59 7.11
C VAL A 131 -9.77 -2.37 6.01
N ILE A 132 -9.74 -3.71 6.02
CA ILE A 132 -10.45 -4.53 5.03
C ILE A 132 -11.95 -4.31 5.10
N ASN A 133 -12.56 -4.32 6.30
CA ASN A 133 -14.00 -4.09 6.43
C ASN A 133 -14.41 -2.72 5.89
N THR A 134 -13.60 -1.70 6.14
CA THR A 134 -13.80 -0.35 5.58
C THR A 134 -13.66 -0.35 4.06
N MET A 135 -12.67 -1.07 3.51
CA MET A 135 -12.46 -1.21 2.07
C MET A 135 -13.66 -1.87 1.39
N VAL A 136 -14.19 -2.98 1.95
CA VAL A 136 -15.38 -3.67 1.43
C VAL A 136 -16.58 -2.71 1.38
N LYS A 137 -16.81 -1.95 2.47
CA LYS A 137 -17.89 -0.95 2.51
C LYS A 137 -17.74 0.10 1.41
N ARG A 138 -16.54 0.69 1.26
CA ARG A 138 -16.26 1.71 0.23
C ARG A 138 -16.39 1.18 -1.19
N LEU A 139 -15.96 -0.07 -1.43
CA LEU A 139 -16.16 -0.73 -2.73
C LEU A 139 -17.66 -0.92 -3.03
N GLY A 140 -18.46 -1.26 -2.03
CA GLY A 140 -19.91 -1.33 -2.15
C GLY A 140 -20.55 0.04 -2.49
N GLU A 141 -20.11 1.10 -1.84
CA GLU A 141 -20.53 2.49 -2.15
C GLU A 141 -20.16 2.87 -3.59
N LEU A 142 -18.92 2.64 -4.00
CA LEU A 142 -18.44 2.89 -5.37
C LEU A 142 -19.23 2.10 -6.43
N LYS A 143 -19.63 0.86 -6.11
CA LYS A 143 -20.47 0.05 -7.00
C LYS A 143 -21.83 0.70 -7.22
N ASN A 144 -22.47 1.19 -6.15
CA ASN A 144 -23.76 1.88 -6.23
C ASN A 144 -23.66 3.20 -7.00
N GLU A 145 -22.62 3.99 -6.75
CA GLU A 145 -22.36 5.23 -7.51
C GLU A 145 -22.12 4.95 -8.99
N SER A 146 -21.34 3.92 -9.31
CA SER A 146 -21.11 3.48 -10.70
C SER A 146 -22.40 3.00 -11.37
N ASN A 147 -23.32 2.38 -10.61
CA ASN A 147 -24.64 2.00 -11.09
C ASN A 147 -25.48 3.23 -11.47
N ALA A 148 -25.63 4.17 -10.53
CA ALA A 148 -26.34 5.42 -10.73
C ALA A 148 -25.75 6.24 -11.89
N LEU A 149 -24.42 6.28 -12.02
CA LEU A 149 -23.76 6.97 -13.13
C LEU A 149 -24.12 6.34 -14.48
N GLY A 150 -24.16 5.01 -14.58
CA GLY A 150 -24.56 4.34 -15.83
C GLY A 150 -26.02 4.59 -16.20
N GLU A 151 -26.93 4.67 -15.22
CA GLU A 151 -28.32 5.06 -15.45
C GLU A 151 -28.41 6.52 -15.96
N ALA A 152 -27.65 7.43 -15.34
CA ALA A 152 -27.57 8.82 -15.79
C ALA A 152 -27.05 8.92 -17.24
N MET A 153 -26.03 8.14 -17.61
CA MET A 153 -25.53 8.09 -18.99
C MET A 153 -26.59 7.58 -19.97
N SER A 154 -27.33 6.53 -19.61
CA SER A 154 -28.42 6.01 -20.44
C SER A 154 -29.51 7.07 -20.68
N ASN A 155 -29.87 7.83 -19.64
CA ASN A 155 -30.82 8.93 -19.75
C ASN A 155 -30.28 10.06 -20.65
N LEU A 156 -29.00 10.40 -20.56
CA LEU A 156 -28.38 11.41 -21.42
C LEU A 156 -28.34 10.98 -22.89
N VAL A 157 -28.11 9.70 -23.19
CA VAL A 157 -28.22 9.17 -24.56
C VAL A 157 -29.65 9.34 -25.08
N SER A 158 -30.66 8.99 -24.27
CA SER A 158 -32.07 9.18 -24.66
C SER A 158 -32.40 10.65 -24.93
N LEU A 159 -31.95 11.56 -24.07
CA LEU A 159 -32.13 13.01 -24.26
C LEU A 159 -31.43 13.51 -25.52
N GLY A 160 -30.22 13.05 -25.81
CA GLY A 160 -29.49 13.38 -27.04
C GLY A 160 -30.22 12.90 -28.29
N GLN A 161 -30.78 11.69 -28.27
CA GLN A 161 -31.60 11.15 -29.36
C GLN A 161 -32.89 11.96 -29.57
N GLN A 162 -33.58 12.32 -28.49
CA GLN A 162 -34.76 13.17 -28.55
C GLN A 162 -34.42 14.57 -29.11
N GLY A 163 -33.32 15.17 -28.66
CA GLY A 163 -32.83 16.45 -29.17
C GLY A 163 -32.48 16.39 -30.67
N ALA A 164 -31.85 15.30 -31.11
CA ALA A 164 -31.54 15.08 -32.53
C ALA A 164 -32.81 14.95 -33.38
N GLU A 165 -33.85 14.29 -32.86
CA GLU A 165 -35.13 14.20 -33.55
C GLU A 165 -35.82 15.55 -33.68
N GLN A 166 -35.86 16.34 -32.61
CA GLN A 166 -36.39 17.71 -32.64
C GLN A 166 -35.60 18.61 -33.63
N GLY A 167 -34.28 18.48 -33.66
CA GLY A 167 -33.44 19.19 -34.63
C GLY A 167 -33.73 18.80 -36.09
N ARG A 168 -33.97 17.51 -36.37
CA ARG A 168 -34.39 17.05 -37.71
C ARG A 168 -35.75 17.61 -38.11
N GLN A 169 -36.70 17.69 -37.19
CA GLN A 169 -38.00 18.31 -37.43
C GLN A 169 -37.86 19.81 -37.75
N ALA A 170 -37.03 20.52 -36.98
CA ALA A 170 -36.72 21.93 -37.25
C ALA A 170 -36.08 22.12 -38.65
N GLN A 171 -35.14 21.25 -39.02
CA GLN A 171 -34.52 21.29 -40.35
C GLN A 171 -35.55 21.08 -41.48
N SER A 172 -36.50 20.16 -41.29
CA SER A 172 -37.60 19.94 -42.25
C SER A 172 -38.49 21.18 -42.38
N LEU A 173 -38.84 21.84 -41.27
CA LEU A 173 -39.65 23.06 -41.28
C LEU A 173 -38.93 24.23 -41.97
N ILE A 174 -37.62 24.36 -41.72
CA ILE A 174 -36.78 25.37 -42.38
C ILE A 174 -36.75 25.13 -43.90
N LYS A 175 -36.65 23.87 -44.34
CA LYS A 175 -36.72 23.52 -45.76
C LYS A 175 -38.06 23.90 -46.38
N THR A 176 -39.18 23.57 -45.73
CA THR A 176 -40.52 23.98 -46.20
C THR A 176 -40.65 25.51 -46.27
N THR A 177 -40.05 26.23 -45.31
CA THR A 177 -40.04 27.69 -45.30
C THR A 177 -39.22 28.25 -46.47
N ALA A 178 -38.07 27.65 -46.78
CA ALA A 178 -37.25 28.02 -47.94
C ALA A 178 -38.01 27.82 -49.26
N ASP A 179 -38.67 26.67 -49.42
CA ASP A 179 -39.49 26.37 -50.61
C ASP A 179 -40.66 27.37 -50.77
N THR A 180 -41.31 27.73 -49.66
CA THR A 180 -42.38 28.72 -49.65
C THR A 180 -41.88 30.11 -50.04
N LEU A 181 -40.71 30.51 -49.52
CA LEU A 181 -40.10 31.78 -49.85
C LEU A 181 -39.73 31.87 -51.34
N LYS A 182 -39.21 30.78 -51.91
CA LYS A 182 -38.92 30.70 -53.35
C LYS A 182 -40.17 30.93 -54.20
N ASN A 183 -41.27 30.26 -53.86
CA ASN A 183 -42.55 30.46 -54.56
C ASN A 183 -43.07 31.90 -54.42
N LEU A 184 -42.86 32.54 -53.26
CA LEU A 184 -43.20 33.96 -53.05
C LEU A 184 -42.35 34.89 -53.92
N MET A 185 -41.05 34.64 -54.04
CA MET A 185 -40.17 35.41 -54.91
C MET A 185 -40.60 35.30 -56.39
N ASP A 186 -40.98 34.11 -56.85
CA ASP A 186 -41.49 33.90 -58.21
C ASP A 186 -42.80 34.68 -58.45
N MET A 187 -43.74 34.66 -57.50
CA MET A 187 -44.98 35.44 -57.57
C MET A 187 -44.73 36.95 -57.59
N VAL A 188 -43.80 37.44 -56.76
CA VAL A 188 -43.43 38.86 -56.73
C VAL A 188 -42.76 39.27 -58.05
N SER A 189 -41.93 38.42 -58.63
CA SER A 189 -41.33 38.66 -59.96
C SER A 189 -42.41 38.83 -61.04
N GLN A 190 -43.46 38.00 -61.04
CA GLN A 190 -44.58 38.16 -61.97
C GLN A 190 -45.33 39.48 -61.74
N LEU A 191 -45.48 39.91 -60.48
CA LEU A 191 -46.06 41.20 -60.12
C LEU A 191 -45.25 42.39 -60.64
N VAL A 192 -43.91 42.31 -60.63
CA VAL A 192 -43.03 43.31 -61.25
C VAL A 192 -43.37 43.47 -62.74
N ASP A 193 -43.45 42.35 -63.46
CA ASP A 193 -43.70 42.34 -64.91
C ASP A 193 -45.10 42.90 -65.26
N VAL A 194 -46.12 42.50 -64.49
CA VAL A 194 -47.48 43.01 -64.65
C VAL A 194 -47.54 44.51 -64.35
N SER A 195 -46.92 44.96 -63.25
CA SER A 195 -46.92 46.37 -62.87
C SER A 195 -46.19 47.24 -63.91
N ARG A 196 -45.08 46.74 -64.47
CA ARG A 196 -44.36 47.42 -65.57
C ARG A 196 -45.23 47.51 -66.82
N THR A 197 -45.95 46.44 -67.16
CA THR A 197 -46.87 46.42 -68.31
C THR A 197 -48.00 47.43 -68.14
N ILE A 198 -48.61 47.50 -66.95
CA ILE A 198 -49.65 48.50 -66.63
C ILE A 198 -49.09 49.92 -66.73
N GLY A 199 -47.86 50.15 -66.25
CA GLY A 199 -47.17 51.43 -66.38
C GLY A 199 -47.04 51.88 -67.83
N ASN A 200 -46.56 50.99 -68.71
CA ASN A 200 -46.44 51.26 -70.16
C ASN A 200 -47.80 51.56 -70.81
N ILE A 201 -48.84 50.80 -70.47
CA ILE A 201 -50.21 51.05 -70.98
C ILE A 201 -50.70 52.42 -70.50
N THR A 202 -50.44 52.77 -69.25
CA THR A 202 -50.87 54.05 -68.66
C THR A 202 -50.19 55.24 -69.35
N THR A 203 -48.89 55.12 -69.66
CA THR A 203 -48.16 56.12 -70.46
C THR A 203 -48.77 56.27 -71.85
N ASN A 204 -49.03 55.16 -72.55
CA ASN A 204 -49.67 55.20 -73.87
C ASN A 204 -51.05 55.87 -73.83
N VAL A 205 -51.86 55.60 -72.79
CA VAL A 205 -53.18 56.24 -72.62
C VAL A 205 -53.04 57.74 -72.38
N LYS A 206 -52.03 58.16 -71.60
CA LYS A 206 -51.72 59.58 -71.41
C LYS A 206 -51.37 60.25 -72.74
N ASP A 207 -50.50 59.64 -73.52
CA ASP A 207 -50.08 60.18 -74.82
C ASP A 207 -51.26 60.29 -75.80
N ILE A 208 -52.14 59.28 -75.83
CA ILE A 208 -53.38 59.31 -76.63
C ILE A 208 -54.30 60.45 -76.15
N ALA A 209 -54.44 60.64 -74.84
CA ALA A 209 -55.26 61.70 -74.27
C ALA A 209 -54.70 63.10 -74.60
N ASP A 210 -53.38 63.29 -74.53
CA ASP A 210 -52.73 64.55 -74.92
C ASP A 210 -52.90 64.83 -76.42
N GLN A 211 -52.71 63.82 -77.28
CA GLN A 211 -52.97 63.93 -78.72
C GLN A 211 -54.44 64.25 -79.03
N THR A 212 -55.37 63.61 -78.33
CA THR A 212 -56.81 63.84 -78.50
C THR A 212 -57.21 65.24 -78.06
N SER A 213 -56.64 65.74 -76.97
CA SER A 213 -56.86 67.12 -76.49
C SER A 213 -56.34 68.15 -77.49
N LEU A 214 -55.17 67.92 -78.09
CA LEU A 214 -54.60 68.73 -79.16
C LEU A 214 -55.46 68.72 -80.44
N LEU A 215 -55.93 67.55 -80.87
CA LEU A 215 -56.83 67.41 -82.02
C LEU A 215 -58.16 68.13 -81.77
N ALA A 216 -58.74 67.97 -80.59
CA ALA A 216 -59.98 68.63 -80.19
C ALA A 216 -59.83 70.16 -80.10
N LEU A 217 -58.68 70.65 -79.62
CA LEU A 217 -58.35 72.07 -79.61
C LEU A 217 -58.26 72.63 -81.03
N ASN A 218 -57.56 71.94 -81.94
CA ASN A 218 -57.48 72.34 -83.35
C ASN A 218 -58.86 72.36 -84.01
N ALA A 219 -59.71 71.36 -83.72
CA ALA A 219 -61.08 71.32 -84.21
C ALA A 219 -61.97 72.44 -83.64
N ALA A 220 -61.81 72.79 -82.36
CA ALA A 220 -62.52 73.91 -81.73
C ALA A 220 -62.10 75.26 -82.33
N ILE A 221 -60.81 75.44 -82.65
CA ILE A 221 -60.29 76.64 -83.33
C ILE A 221 -60.89 76.76 -84.73
N GLU A 222 -60.90 75.69 -85.52
CA GLU A 222 -61.42 75.74 -86.89
C GLU A 222 -62.95 75.89 -86.92
N ALA A 223 -63.65 75.30 -85.95
CA ALA A 223 -65.09 75.50 -85.74
C ALA A 223 -65.45 76.95 -85.36
N ALA A 224 -64.62 77.62 -84.54
CA ALA A 224 -64.78 79.04 -84.24
C ALA A 224 -64.51 79.93 -85.47
N ARG A 225 -63.61 79.49 -86.36
CA ARG A 225 -63.26 80.16 -87.62
C ARG A 225 -64.40 80.13 -88.64
N ALA A 226 -65.24 79.09 -88.62
CA ALA A 226 -66.42 78.94 -89.46
C ALA A 226 -67.66 79.75 -89.00
N GLY A 227 -67.56 80.51 -87.91
CA GLY A 227 -68.63 81.40 -87.43
C GLY A 227 -69.92 80.65 -87.02
N GLU A 228 -71.08 81.17 -87.42
CA GLU A 228 -72.41 80.59 -87.07
C GLU A 228 -72.58 79.14 -87.55
N ALA A 229 -71.97 78.75 -88.68
CA ALA A 229 -72.07 77.40 -89.24
C ALA A 229 -71.27 76.34 -88.45
N GLY A 230 -70.21 76.75 -87.74
CA GLY A 230 -69.35 75.86 -86.95
C GLY A 230 -69.77 75.68 -85.49
N ARG A 231 -70.81 76.38 -85.04
CA ARG A 231 -71.17 76.51 -83.62
C ARG A 231 -71.51 75.17 -82.94
N GLY A 232 -72.17 74.25 -83.65
CA GLY A 232 -72.44 72.89 -83.15
C GLY A 232 -71.19 72.02 -83.04
N PHE A 233 -70.27 72.14 -84.01
CA PHE A 233 -68.98 71.44 -83.98
C PHE A 233 -68.05 71.96 -82.87
N ALA A 234 -68.07 73.26 -82.60
CA ALA A 234 -67.29 73.88 -81.52
C ALA A 234 -67.66 73.31 -80.14
N VAL A 235 -68.96 73.08 -79.89
CA VAL A 235 -69.44 72.47 -78.63
C VAL A 235 -68.96 71.02 -78.49
N VAL A 236 -69.05 70.23 -79.56
CA VAL A 236 -68.57 68.83 -79.55
C VAL A 236 -67.05 68.77 -79.37
N ALA A 237 -66.30 69.63 -80.05
CA ALA A 237 -64.84 69.69 -79.92
C ALA A 237 -64.40 70.09 -78.50
N ASP A 238 -65.07 71.06 -77.86
CA ASP A 238 -64.75 71.45 -76.48
C ASP A 238 -65.13 70.34 -75.46
N GLU A 239 -66.17 69.55 -75.73
CA GLU A 239 -66.54 68.40 -74.91
C GLU A 239 -65.53 67.24 -75.06
N ILE A 240 -65.07 66.95 -76.28
CA ILE A 240 -63.98 65.97 -76.53
C ILE A 240 -62.70 66.42 -75.84
N ARG A 241 -62.37 67.72 -75.88
CA ARG A 241 -61.20 68.28 -75.19
C ARG A 241 -61.29 68.07 -73.68
N LYS A 242 -62.45 68.30 -73.06
CA LYS A 242 -62.67 68.04 -71.62
C LYS A 242 -62.57 66.56 -71.28
N LEU A 243 -63.12 65.67 -72.12
CA LEU A 243 -62.98 64.21 -71.96
C LEU A 243 -61.51 63.77 -72.04
N ALA A 244 -60.75 64.30 -73.01
CA ALA A 244 -59.33 64.03 -73.16
C ALA A 244 -58.51 64.53 -71.95
N GLU A 245 -58.77 65.75 -71.47
CA GLU A 245 -58.16 66.32 -70.26
C GLU A 245 -58.45 65.47 -69.00
N ASN A 246 -59.69 64.96 -68.86
CA ASN A 246 -60.07 64.06 -67.76
C ASN A 246 -59.41 62.68 -67.87
N SER A 247 -59.31 62.12 -69.09
CA SER A 247 -58.57 60.88 -69.35
C SER A 247 -57.09 61.02 -69.03
N ARG A 248 -56.48 62.16 -69.37
CA ARG A 248 -55.09 62.48 -69.00
C ARG A 248 -54.90 62.51 -67.49
N LYS A 249 -55.73 63.26 -66.76
CA LYS A 249 -55.66 63.32 -65.28
C LYS A 249 -55.86 61.95 -64.64
N SER A 250 -56.73 61.12 -65.21
CA SER A 250 -56.95 59.75 -64.76
C SER A 250 -55.72 58.87 -65.01
N ALA A 251 -55.10 58.96 -66.19
CA ALA A 251 -53.87 58.26 -66.52
C ALA A 251 -52.71 58.68 -65.62
N GLU A 252 -52.56 59.98 -65.32
CA GLU A 252 -51.55 60.47 -64.37
C GLU A 252 -51.74 59.88 -62.98
N ARG A 253 -52.99 59.85 -62.49
CA ARG A 253 -53.31 59.26 -61.18
C ARG A 253 -53.10 57.75 -61.14
N ILE A 254 -53.39 57.03 -62.23
CA ILE A 254 -53.03 55.61 -62.36
C ILE A 254 -51.51 55.45 -62.35
N GLY A 255 -50.77 56.31 -63.05
CA GLY A 255 -49.31 56.31 -63.08
C GLY A 255 -48.71 56.46 -61.69
N GLU A 256 -49.20 57.41 -60.89
CA GLU A 256 -48.80 57.56 -59.49
C GLU A 256 -49.08 56.31 -58.65
N LEU A 257 -50.22 55.66 -58.85
CA LEU A 257 -50.57 54.41 -58.16
C LEU A 257 -49.65 53.26 -58.58
N VAL A 258 -49.33 53.14 -59.87
CA VAL A 258 -48.39 52.14 -60.39
C VAL A 258 -47.00 52.36 -59.80
N SER A 259 -46.50 53.59 -59.75
CA SER A 259 -45.19 53.88 -59.13
C SER A 259 -45.17 53.54 -57.65
N LYS A 260 -46.26 53.78 -56.92
CA LYS A 260 -46.39 53.34 -55.51
C LYS A 260 -46.38 51.83 -55.38
N VAL A 261 -47.09 51.11 -56.25
CA VAL A 261 -47.10 49.64 -56.28
C VAL A 261 -45.70 49.09 -56.57
N GLN A 262 -44.98 49.67 -57.54
CA GLN A 262 -43.59 49.29 -57.85
C GLN A 262 -42.66 49.48 -56.65
N ALA A 263 -42.75 50.61 -55.95
CA ALA A 263 -41.96 50.85 -54.75
C ALA A 263 -42.24 49.83 -53.63
N LEU A 264 -43.51 49.44 -53.44
CA LEU A 264 -43.89 48.39 -52.48
C LEU A 264 -43.38 47.01 -52.88
N ILE A 265 -43.35 46.72 -54.18
CA ILE A 265 -42.78 45.48 -54.72
C ILE A 265 -41.27 45.43 -54.47
N ASP A 266 -40.54 46.51 -54.75
CA ASP A 266 -39.10 46.60 -54.51
C ASP A 266 -38.76 46.42 -53.03
N GLU A 267 -39.53 47.04 -52.13
CA GLU A 267 -39.39 46.82 -50.69
C GLU A 267 -39.66 45.35 -50.31
N SER A 268 -40.69 44.73 -50.89
CA SER A 268 -41.02 43.33 -50.64
C SER A 268 -39.91 42.39 -51.07
N VAL A 269 -39.30 42.61 -52.25
CA VAL A 269 -38.13 41.84 -52.71
C VAL A 269 -36.97 41.95 -51.73
N LYS A 270 -36.65 43.16 -51.27
CA LYS A 270 -35.57 43.37 -50.31
C LYS A 270 -35.82 42.63 -48.99
N ARG A 271 -37.05 42.69 -48.46
CA ARG A 271 -37.42 41.95 -47.25
C ARG A 271 -37.37 40.43 -47.46
N MET A 272 -37.77 39.93 -48.63
CA MET A 272 -37.67 38.50 -48.94
C MET A 272 -36.22 38.02 -48.98
N GLN A 273 -35.29 38.81 -49.53
CA GLN A 273 -33.85 38.50 -49.49
C GLN A 273 -33.28 38.46 -48.06
N ASP A 274 -33.77 39.33 -47.17
CA ASP A 274 -33.38 39.30 -45.76
C ASP A 274 -33.89 38.02 -45.08
N VAL A 275 -35.12 37.59 -45.39
CA VAL A 275 -35.69 36.31 -44.90
C VAL A 275 -34.92 35.11 -45.46
N GLU A 276 -34.51 35.13 -46.74
CA GLU A 276 -33.72 34.07 -47.37
C GLU A 276 -32.38 33.86 -46.65
N ARG A 277 -31.69 34.98 -46.34
CA ARG A 277 -30.46 34.95 -45.55
C ARG A 277 -30.70 34.35 -44.16
N ALA A 278 -31.77 34.77 -43.48
CA ALA A 278 -32.11 34.25 -42.16
C ALA A 278 -32.44 32.74 -42.16
N VAL A 279 -33.16 32.26 -43.19
CA VAL A 279 -33.48 30.83 -43.39
C VAL A 279 -32.21 30.02 -43.62
N THR A 280 -31.30 30.52 -44.46
CA THR A 280 -30.00 29.87 -44.74
C THR A 280 -29.16 29.74 -43.48
N GLN A 281 -29.02 30.83 -42.72
CA GLN A 281 -28.31 30.84 -41.45
C GLN A 281 -28.96 29.91 -40.41
N SER A 282 -30.29 29.88 -40.36
CA SER A 282 -31.03 28.97 -39.46
C SER A 282 -30.76 27.50 -39.81
N ASN A 283 -30.75 27.16 -41.10
CA ASN A 283 -30.45 25.80 -41.55
C ASN A 283 -29.02 25.37 -41.16
N GLU A 284 -28.05 26.26 -41.35
CA GLU A 284 -26.65 26.01 -40.95
C GLU A 284 -26.54 25.84 -39.43
N GLY A 285 -27.17 26.72 -38.65
CA GLY A 285 -27.18 26.63 -37.19
C GLY A 285 -27.77 25.32 -36.66
N VAL A 286 -28.91 24.88 -37.23
CA VAL A 286 -29.52 23.59 -36.87
C VAL A 286 -28.62 22.41 -37.27
N SER A 287 -28.00 22.46 -38.45
CA SER A 287 -27.06 21.42 -38.90
C SER A 287 -25.85 21.28 -37.96
N VAL A 288 -25.26 22.41 -37.53
CA VAL A 288 -24.18 22.42 -36.54
C VAL A 288 -24.65 21.86 -35.20
N ALA A 289 -25.84 22.24 -34.73
CA ALA A 289 -26.40 21.73 -33.48
C ALA A 289 -26.61 20.20 -33.52
N LEU A 290 -27.14 19.67 -34.63
CA LEU A 290 -27.32 18.23 -34.84
C LEU A 290 -25.99 17.47 -34.82
N ASN A 291 -24.96 17.98 -35.50
CA ASN A 291 -23.63 17.37 -35.50
C ASN A 291 -22.99 17.38 -34.11
N THR A 292 -23.17 18.47 -33.35
CA THR A 292 -22.69 18.56 -31.96
C THR A 292 -23.42 17.58 -31.05
N LEU A 293 -24.74 17.45 -31.17
CA LEU A 293 -25.53 16.47 -30.42
C LEU A 293 -25.08 15.03 -30.71
N ALA A 294 -24.80 14.70 -31.97
CA ALA A 294 -24.29 13.39 -32.35
C ALA A 294 -22.96 13.08 -31.63
N LYS A 295 -22.01 14.03 -31.65
CA LYS A 295 -20.73 13.88 -30.93
C LYS A 295 -20.93 13.71 -29.42
N ILE A 296 -21.82 14.50 -28.81
CA ILE A 296 -22.13 14.38 -27.38
C ILE A 296 -22.65 12.98 -27.05
N VAL A 297 -23.55 12.42 -27.88
CA VAL A 297 -24.07 11.06 -27.68
C VAL A 297 -22.97 10.02 -27.82
N ASP A 298 -22.07 10.17 -28.80
CA ASP A 298 -20.92 9.27 -28.96
C ASP A 298 -19.97 9.31 -27.76
N ASP A 299 -19.65 10.51 -27.26
CA ASP A 299 -18.82 10.71 -26.07
C ASP A 299 -19.45 10.09 -24.81
N ILE A 300 -20.77 10.23 -24.65
CA ILE A 300 -21.51 9.59 -23.55
C ILE A 300 -21.47 8.06 -23.66
N ASN A 301 -21.60 7.51 -24.87
CA ASN A 301 -21.50 6.08 -25.09
C ASN A 301 -20.09 5.55 -24.74
N GLU A 302 -19.04 6.30 -25.07
CA GLU A 302 -17.68 5.93 -24.65
C GLU A 302 -17.55 5.98 -23.12
N LEU A 303 -18.08 7.04 -22.49
CA LEU A 303 -18.08 7.17 -21.04
C LEU A 303 -18.84 6.01 -20.37
N SER A 304 -19.98 5.59 -20.93
CA SER A 304 -20.73 4.42 -20.45
C SER A 304 -19.89 3.14 -20.48
N LYS A 305 -19.05 2.93 -21.50
CA LYS A 305 -18.12 1.79 -21.54
C LYS A 305 -17.08 1.87 -20.43
N LYS A 306 -16.54 3.07 -20.15
CA LYS A 306 -15.59 3.26 -19.04
C LYS A 306 -16.25 2.98 -17.68
N VAL A 307 -17.53 3.36 -17.51
CA VAL A 307 -18.30 3.04 -16.29
C VAL A 307 -18.45 1.52 -16.11
N VAL A 308 -18.69 0.77 -17.18
CA VAL A 308 -18.71 -0.71 -17.11
C VAL A 308 -17.36 -1.25 -16.66
N ASN A 309 -16.25 -0.79 -17.25
CA ASN A 309 -14.91 -1.22 -16.84
C ASN A 309 -14.62 -0.90 -15.35
N ILE A 310 -15.10 0.24 -14.85
CA ILE A 310 -14.98 0.58 -13.42
C ILE A 310 -15.75 -0.42 -12.56
N ARG A 311 -16.98 -0.81 -12.95
CA ARG A 311 -17.75 -1.83 -12.22
C ARG A 311 -17.05 -3.17 -12.19
N ASP A 312 -16.50 -3.61 -13.31
CA ASP A 312 -15.75 -4.86 -13.41
C ASP A 312 -14.52 -4.83 -12.48
N SER A 313 -13.77 -3.72 -12.48
CA SER A 313 -12.64 -3.52 -11.58
C SER A 313 -13.04 -3.52 -10.11
N ILE A 314 -14.19 -2.93 -9.76
CA ILE A 314 -14.72 -2.96 -8.38
C ILE A 314 -15.04 -4.41 -7.97
N ASP A 315 -15.69 -5.17 -8.85
CA ASP A 315 -16.01 -6.58 -8.57
C ASP A 315 -14.75 -7.44 -8.40
N ASP A 316 -13.72 -7.19 -9.19
CA ASP A 316 -12.43 -7.87 -9.01
C ASP A 316 -11.74 -7.47 -7.70
N HIS A 317 -11.79 -6.19 -7.30
CA HIS A 317 -11.30 -5.78 -5.98
C HIS A 317 -12.06 -6.42 -4.83
N ILE A 318 -13.39 -6.57 -4.94
CA ILE A 318 -14.21 -7.27 -3.94
C ILE A 318 -13.75 -8.73 -3.82
N LYS A 319 -13.53 -9.44 -4.94
CA LYS A 319 -13.04 -10.83 -4.92
C LYS A 319 -11.68 -10.96 -4.23
N LEU A 320 -10.80 -9.96 -4.36
CA LEU A 320 -9.50 -9.96 -3.70
C LEU A 320 -9.58 -9.76 -2.18
N THR A 321 -10.70 -9.26 -1.64
CA THR A 321 -10.82 -9.04 -0.19
C THR A 321 -10.90 -10.34 0.61
N GLU A 322 -11.46 -11.43 0.06
CA GLU A 322 -11.53 -12.71 0.77
C GLU A 322 -10.16 -13.36 0.96
N PRO A 323 -9.31 -13.53 -0.07
CA PRO A 323 -7.93 -14.00 0.12
C PRO A 323 -7.12 -13.13 1.10
N MET A 324 -7.36 -11.81 1.13
CA MET A 324 -6.69 -10.94 2.10
C MET A 324 -7.13 -11.23 3.54
N LYS A 325 -8.42 -11.50 3.78
CA LYS A 325 -8.91 -11.92 5.10
C LYS A 325 -8.28 -13.25 5.53
N ASP A 326 -8.19 -14.22 4.62
CA ASP A 326 -7.56 -15.52 4.89
C ASP A 326 -6.08 -15.36 5.29
N MET A 327 -5.35 -14.49 4.59
CA MET A 327 -3.97 -14.15 4.93
C MET A 327 -3.86 -13.50 6.32
N ILE A 328 -4.77 -12.60 6.67
CA ILE A 328 -4.80 -11.96 7.99
C ILE A 328 -5.12 -12.98 9.10
N ASN A 329 -6.06 -13.89 8.87
CA ASN A 329 -6.38 -14.96 9.82
C ASN A 329 -5.19 -15.91 10.03
N THR A 330 -4.45 -16.19 8.96
CA THR A 330 -3.20 -16.96 9.03
C THR A 330 -2.15 -16.21 9.86
N LEU A 331 -1.98 -14.90 9.66
CA LEU A 331 -1.08 -14.08 10.48
C LEU A 331 -1.50 -14.04 11.95
N ALA A 332 -2.79 -14.00 12.24
CA ALA A 332 -3.31 -14.08 13.60
C ALA A 332 -2.89 -15.39 14.28
N SER A 333 -3.05 -16.51 13.56
CA SER A 333 -2.69 -17.84 14.05
C SER A 333 -1.19 -17.96 14.31
N VAL A 334 -0.35 -17.45 13.40
CA VAL A 334 1.11 -17.43 13.57
C VAL A 334 1.53 -16.55 14.75
N ALA A 335 0.85 -15.43 14.99
CA ALA A 335 1.13 -14.59 16.15
C ALA A 335 0.79 -15.32 17.47
N GLU A 336 -0.32 -16.05 17.51
CA GLU A 336 -0.72 -16.86 18.67
C GLU A 336 0.24 -18.04 18.92
N GLU A 337 0.68 -18.72 17.86
CA GLU A 337 1.69 -19.78 17.93
C GLU A 337 3.02 -19.25 18.46
N ASN A 338 3.49 -18.10 17.96
CA ASN A 338 4.72 -17.46 18.44
C ASN A 338 4.63 -17.02 19.90
N ALA A 339 3.47 -16.52 20.34
CA ALA A 339 3.26 -16.17 21.74
C ALA A 339 3.33 -17.41 22.64
N SER A 340 2.66 -18.50 22.23
CA SER A 340 2.66 -19.78 22.96
C SER A 340 4.08 -20.39 23.02
N ALA A 341 4.80 -20.38 21.90
CA ALA A 341 6.19 -20.86 21.85
C ALA A 341 7.11 -20.01 22.74
N ALA A 342 6.90 -18.69 22.80
CA ALA A 342 7.66 -17.83 23.70
C ALA A 342 7.38 -18.13 25.18
N GLU A 343 6.14 -18.44 25.55
CA GLU A 343 5.79 -18.86 26.92
C GLU A 343 6.45 -20.20 27.30
N GLU A 344 6.45 -21.16 26.38
CA GLU A 344 7.11 -22.46 26.58
C GLU A 344 8.63 -22.30 26.75
N VAL A 345 9.27 -21.53 25.87
CA VAL A 345 10.71 -21.25 25.98
C VAL A 345 11.04 -20.47 27.25
N SER A 346 10.18 -19.53 27.67
CA SER A 346 10.37 -18.80 28.93
C SER A 346 10.36 -19.75 30.12
N SER A 347 9.41 -20.69 30.15
CA SER A 347 9.31 -21.71 31.21
C SER A 347 10.57 -22.62 31.24
N ALA A 348 11.03 -23.08 30.08
CA ALA A 348 12.26 -23.86 29.97
C ALA A 348 13.51 -23.06 30.40
N THR A 349 13.51 -21.75 30.13
CA THR A 349 14.60 -20.85 30.52
C THR A 349 14.68 -20.68 32.04
N GLU A 350 13.54 -20.62 32.74
CA GLU A 350 13.48 -20.60 34.20
C GLU A 350 14.00 -21.90 34.83
N GLU A 351 13.65 -23.06 34.25
CA GLU A 351 14.16 -24.36 34.69
C GLU A 351 15.68 -24.47 34.48
N LEU A 352 16.18 -24.04 33.31
CA LEU A 352 17.62 -24.02 33.02
C LEU A 352 18.38 -23.07 33.96
N SER A 353 17.82 -21.91 34.29
CA SER A 353 18.40 -20.98 35.26
C SER A 353 18.55 -21.64 36.63
N SER A 354 17.50 -22.31 37.09
CA SER A 354 17.51 -23.02 38.38
C SER A 354 18.54 -24.16 38.40
N GLY A 355 18.63 -24.92 37.31
CA GLY A 355 19.63 -25.99 37.16
C GLY A 355 21.08 -25.44 37.12
N ALA A 356 21.30 -24.27 36.53
CA ALA A 356 22.60 -23.60 36.54
C ALA A 356 23.05 -23.23 37.95
N GLU A 357 22.14 -22.70 38.76
CA GLU A 357 22.39 -22.34 40.16
C GLU A 357 22.70 -23.59 41.01
N GLU A 358 21.98 -24.68 40.81
CA GLU A 358 22.24 -25.96 41.49
C GLU A 358 23.60 -26.55 41.12
N LEU A 359 23.99 -26.50 39.84
CA LEU A 359 25.32 -26.93 39.38
C LEU A 359 26.43 -26.08 39.98
N ALA A 360 26.24 -24.75 40.03
CA ALA A 360 27.20 -23.84 40.66
C ALA A 360 27.36 -24.13 42.15
N SER A 361 26.27 -24.39 42.86
CA SER A 361 26.29 -24.78 44.28
C SER A 361 27.03 -26.12 44.47
N THR A 362 26.71 -27.13 43.66
CA THR A 362 27.36 -28.45 43.71
C THR A 362 28.86 -28.34 43.43
N ALA A 363 29.27 -27.50 42.47
CA ALA A 363 30.66 -27.23 42.18
C ALA A 363 31.40 -26.62 43.38
N GLN A 364 30.78 -25.66 44.08
CA GLN A 364 31.35 -25.08 45.30
C GLN A 364 31.48 -26.10 46.43
N GLU A 365 30.49 -26.96 46.62
CA GLU A 365 30.54 -28.04 47.61
C GLU A 365 31.65 -29.05 47.31
N LEU A 366 31.80 -29.49 46.05
CA LEU A 366 32.88 -30.37 45.62
C LEU A 366 34.26 -29.73 45.83
N LYS A 367 34.39 -28.45 45.51
CA LYS A 367 35.62 -27.69 45.75
C LYS A 367 35.97 -27.68 47.24
N LYS A 368 35.01 -27.36 48.10
CA LYS A 368 35.20 -27.36 49.55
C LYS A 368 35.59 -28.74 50.08
N LEU A 369 34.93 -29.80 49.63
CA LEU A 369 35.26 -31.17 50.01
C LEU A 369 36.68 -31.54 49.57
N ALA A 370 37.06 -31.16 48.35
CA ALA A 370 38.41 -31.40 47.86
C ALA A 370 39.48 -30.62 48.66
N GLU A 371 39.19 -29.38 49.06
CA GLU A 371 40.07 -28.60 49.94
C GLU A 371 40.20 -29.23 51.34
N GLU A 372 39.13 -29.81 51.88
CA GLU A 372 39.16 -30.54 53.16
C GLU A 372 39.99 -31.82 53.07
N VAL A 373 39.83 -32.59 51.98
CA VAL A 373 40.65 -33.77 51.70
C VAL A 373 42.12 -33.37 51.50
N GLN A 374 42.40 -32.27 50.81
CA GLN A 374 43.77 -31.77 50.64
C GLN A 374 44.43 -31.47 51.98
N LYS A 375 43.73 -30.77 52.89
CA LYS A 375 44.23 -30.49 54.25
C LYS A 375 44.52 -31.76 55.04
N ALA A 376 43.70 -32.81 54.86
CA ALA A 376 43.94 -34.10 55.51
C ALA A 376 45.18 -34.82 54.94
N ILE A 377 45.42 -34.71 53.63
CA ILE A 377 46.59 -35.24 52.94
C ILE A 377 47.86 -34.49 53.35
N ASP A 378 47.81 -33.17 53.48
CA ASP A 378 48.96 -32.31 53.83
C ASP A 378 49.57 -32.63 55.21
N ARG A 379 48.83 -33.35 56.06
CA ARG A 379 49.35 -33.91 57.32
C ARG A 379 50.44 -34.97 57.09
N PHE A 380 50.40 -35.66 55.94
CA PHE A 380 51.39 -36.66 55.56
C PHE A 380 52.58 -36.01 54.82
N LYS A 381 53.79 -36.24 55.32
CA LYS A 381 55.04 -35.78 54.70
C LYS A 381 55.64 -36.95 53.91
N LEU A 382 55.60 -36.86 52.59
CA LEU A 382 56.06 -37.89 51.67
C LEU A 382 57.57 -37.90 51.47
#